data_AF-A0A5C5ZHP2-F1
#
_entry.id   AF-A0A5C5ZHP2-F1
#
_cell.length_a   1.000
_cell.length_b   1.000
_cell.length_c   1.000
_cell.angle_alpha   90.00
_cell.angle_beta   90.00
_cell.angle_gamma   90.00
#
_symmetry.space_group_name_H-M   'P 1'
#
loop_
_entity.id
_entity.type
_entity.pdbx_description
1 polymer ?
#
loop_
_entity_poly.entity_id
_entity_poly.type
_entity_poly.pdbx_seq_one_letter_code
_entity_poly.pdbx_strand_id
1 'polypeptide(L)'
;MVCLPPEALEVIKRLAEKWPEGPLFRNPRGIPWSRISVRLCFRRLKEKLGMPKLCATTLRHSFAHHRLTSGQDALTVAKLMGHVDTRMLATRYVHLDANPEFMQNAANQTSFPALPVELPSSSPDQPA
;
A
#
# COMPACT_ATOMS: atom_id res chain seq x y z
N MET A 1 3.28 -6.89 7.34
CA MET A 1 4.64 -6.54 6.85
C MET A 1 4.51 -5.35 5.92
N VAL A 2 5.29 -4.28 6.10
CA VAL A 2 5.22 -3.06 5.27
C VAL A 2 6.42 -3.04 4.33
N CYS A 3 6.18 -2.93 3.02
CA CYS A 3 7.26 -2.79 2.04
C CYS A 3 7.77 -1.35 2.03
N LEU A 4 9.08 -1.17 2.20
CA LEU A 4 9.72 0.14 2.22
C LEU A 4 10.34 0.43 0.85
N PRO A 5 10.11 1.63 0.26
CA PRO A 5 10.83 2.04 -0.94
C PRO A 5 12.32 2.25 -0.64
N PRO A 6 13.21 2.15 -1.64
CA PRO A 6 14.66 2.18 -1.43
C PRO A 6 15.12 3.46 -0.72
N GLU A 7 14.50 4.60 -1.01
CA GLU A 7 14.82 5.88 -0.38
C GLU A 7 14.48 5.88 1.12
N ALA A 8 13.37 5.24 1.51
CA ALA A 8 13.02 5.09 2.92
C ALA A 8 13.98 4.13 3.63
N LEU A 9 14.44 3.09 2.93
CA LEU A 9 15.43 2.15 3.45
C LEU A 9 16.77 2.83 3.71
N GLU A 10 17.22 3.72 2.82
CA GLU A 10 18.44 4.52 3.04
C GLU A 10 18.35 5.38 4.30
N VAL A 11 17.21 6.06 4.51
CA VAL A 11 16.99 6.85 5.73
C VAL A 11 17.05 5.98 6.97
N ILE A 12 16.43 4.80 6.95
CA ILE A 12 16.44 3.85 8.07
C ILE A 12 17.84 3.31 8.33
N LYS A 13 18.58 2.89 7.29
CA LYS A 13 19.96 2.41 7.41
C LYS A 13 20.86 3.44 8.06
N ARG A 14 20.82 4.69 7.59
CA ARG A 14 21.57 5.80 8.19
C ARG A 14 21.23 6.03 9.66
N LEU A 15 19.96 5.89 10.04
CA LEU A 15 19.54 6.02 11.45
C LEU A 15 19.99 4.83 12.30
N ALA A 16 19.96 3.62 11.74
CA ALA A 16 20.37 2.39 12.42
C ALA A 16 21.89 2.35 12.65
N GLU A 17 22.67 2.80 11.67
CA GLU A 17 24.13 2.93 11.81
C GLU A 17 24.50 3.95 12.90
N LYS A 18 23.76 5.07 12.97
CA LYS A 18 23.96 6.08 14.00
C LYS A 18 23.53 5.61 15.40
N TRP A 19 22.53 4.74 15.48
CA TRP A 19 21.94 4.25 16.72
C TRP A 19 21.71 2.74 16.65
N PRO A 20 22.76 1.93 16.86
CA PRO A 20 22.69 0.47 16.63
C PRO A 20 21.73 -0.25 17.57
N GLU A 21 21.52 0.28 18.78
CA GLU A 21 20.60 -0.30 19.77
C GLU A 21 19.56 0.71 20.23
N GLY A 22 18.34 0.23 20.50
CA GLY A 22 17.21 1.01 21.02
C GLY A 22 16.32 1.64 19.91
N PRO A 23 15.48 2.64 20.25
CA PRO A 23 14.51 3.22 19.30
C PRO A 23 15.18 3.91 18.11
N LEU A 24 14.70 3.70 16.89
CA LEU A 24 15.32 4.27 15.67
C LEU A 24 15.11 5.80 15.56
N PHE A 25 13.90 6.28 15.89
CA PHE A 25 13.53 7.69 15.78
C PHE A 25 13.79 8.42 17.09
N ARG A 26 14.79 9.31 17.08
CA ARG A 26 15.23 10.08 18.24
C ARG A 26 15.34 11.56 17.91
N ASN A 27 15.30 12.40 18.93
CA ASN A 27 15.73 13.78 18.81
C ASN A 27 17.28 13.88 18.82
N PRO A 28 17.87 15.06 18.55
CA PRO A 28 19.33 15.23 18.60
C PRO A 28 19.99 14.89 19.95
N ARG A 29 19.21 14.84 21.05
CA ARG A 29 19.68 14.47 22.39
C ARG A 29 19.58 12.96 22.65
N GLY A 30 19.24 12.15 21.65
CA GLY A 30 19.10 10.69 21.78
C GLY A 30 17.79 10.22 22.45
N ILE A 31 16.87 11.14 22.75
CA ILE A 31 15.59 10.78 23.37
C ILE A 31 14.63 10.29 22.29
N PRO A 32 13.95 9.14 22.48
CA PRO A 32 12.96 8.62 21.54
C PRO A 32 11.86 9.64 21.22
N TRP A 33 11.38 9.64 19.99
CA TRP A 33 10.23 10.45 19.64
C TRP A 33 8.98 10.02 20.40
N SER A 34 8.24 11.01 20.91
CA SER A 34 6.94 10.83 21.54
C SER A 34 5.83 11.38 20.63
N ARG A 35 4.58 11.07 20.96
CA ARG A 35 3.42 11.66 20.27
C ARG A 35 3.48 13.19 20.25
N ILE A 36 4.00 13.80 21.33
CA ILE A 36 4.16 15.25 21.45
C ILE A 36 5.23 15.78 20.50
N SER A 37 6.39 15.12 20.41
CA SER A 37 7.47 15.56 19.51
C SER A 37 7.03 15.51 18.05
N VAL A 38 6.29 14.46 17.66
CA VAL A 38 5.70 14.35 16.32
C VAL A 38 4.68 15.49 16.08
N ARG A 39 3.78 15.76 17.03
CA ARG A 39 2.81 16.87 16.92
C ARG A 39 3.51 18.23 16.74
N LEU A 40 4.58 18.49 17.50
CA LEU A 40 5.36 19.73 17.39
C LEU A 40 6.10 19.83 16.06
N CYS A 41 6.63 18.72 15.54
CA CYS A 41 7.22 18.67 14.21
C CYS A 41 6.18 19.06 13.14
N PHE A 42 4.98 18.46 13.18
CA PHE A 42 3.91 18.82 12.25
C PHE A 42 3.46 20.27 12.43
N ARG A 43 3.40 20.82 13.65
CA ARG A 43 3.09 22.24 13.86
C ARG A 43 4.07 23.15 13.09
N ARG A 44 5.37 22.90 13.22
CA ARG A 44 6.41 23.66 12.48
C ARG A 44 6.28 23.48 10.97
N LEU A 45 5.96 22.27 10.51
CA LEU A 45 5.72 22.02 9.08
C LEU A 45 4.51 22.78 8.55
N LYS A 46 3.41 22.83 9.31
CA LYS A 46 2.21 23.60 8.94
C LYS A 46 2.53 25.08 8.76
N GLU A 47 3.27 25.66 9.70
CA GLU A 47 3.70 27.06 9.67
C GLU A 47 4.61 27.32 8.45
N LYS A 48 5.62 26.46 8.23
CA LYS A 48 6.58 26.62 7.13
C LYS A 48 5.96 26.44 5.74
N LEU A 49 4.98 25.55 5.61
CA LEU A 49 4.36 25.21 4.32
C LEU A 49 3.03 25.96 4.07
N GLY A 50 2.54 26.74 5.05
CA GLY A 50 1.22 27.38 4.94
C GLY A 50 0.04 26.40 4.89
N MET A 51 0.21 25.17 5.40
CA MET A 51 -0.78 24.09 5.30
C MET A 51 -1.40 23.75 6.67
N PRO A 52 -2.44 24.46 7.15
CA PRO A 52 -2.93 24.33 8.54
C PRO A 52 -3.50 22.94 8.88
N LYS A 53 -3.92 22.17 7.88
CA LYS A 53 -4.50 20.82 8.04
C LYS A 53 -3.47 19.69 7.95
N LEU A 54 -2.20 19.98 7.66
CA LEU A 54 -1.18 18.95 7.45
C LEU A 54 -0.91 18.13 8.72
N CYS A 55 -1.14 16.82 8.68
CA CYS A 55 -0.79 15.90 9.75
C CYS A 55 -0.29 14.57 9.20
N ALA A 56 0.21 13.69 10.07
CA ALA A 56 0.68 12.35 9.67
C ALA A 56 -0.41 11.55 8.91
N THR A 57 -1.67 11.69 9.33
CA THR A 57 -2.81 11.04 8.67
C THR A 57 -3.08 11.63 7.29
N THR A 58 -2.84 12.93 7.08
CA THR A 58 -2.93 13.57 5.76
C THR A 58 -1.95 12.92 4.79
N LEU A 59 -0.69 12.72 5.20
CA LEU A 59 0.31 12.04 4.38
C LEU A 59 -0.11 10.61 4.02
N ARG A 60 -0.66 9.86 4.99
CA ARG A 60 -1.19 8.51 4.73
C ARG A 60 -2.36 8.54 3.74
N HIS A 61 -3.28 9.49 3.87
CA HIS A 61 -4.39 9.64 2.91
C HIS A 61 -3.90 10.02 1.51
N SER A 62 -2.94 10.95 1.40
CA SER A 62 -2.35 11.33 0.12
C SER A 62 -1.67 10.14 -0.58
N PHE A 63 -0.97 9.30 0.18
CA PHE A 63 -0.38 8.06 -0.35
C PHE A 63 -1.45 7.11 -0.89
N ALA A 64 -2.49 6.83 -0.10
CA ALA A 64 -3.59 5.94 -0.51
C ALA A 64 -4.29 6.49 -1.76
N HIS A 65 -4.68 7.76 -1.72
CA HIS A 65 -5.36 8.44 -2.81
C HIS A 65 -4.55 8.37 -4.10
N HIS A 66 -3.27 8.76 -4.07
CA HIS A 66 -2.42 8.76 -5.26
C HIS A 66 -2.27 7.36 -5.87
N ARG A 67 -2.11 6.32 -5.05
CA ARG A 67 -1.98 4.94 -5.55
C ARG A 67 -3.28 4.43 -6.16
N LEU A 68 -4.42 4.72 -5.52
CA LEU A 68 -5.74 4.33 -6.02
C LEU A 68 -6.08 5.06 -7.32
N THR A 69 -5.82 6.37 -7.42
CA THR A 69 -6.05 7.13 -8.65
C THR A 69 -5.09 6.75 -9.79
N SER A 70 -3.96 6.11 -9.47
CA SER A 70 -3.04 5.56 -10.48
C SER A 70 -3.46 4.17 -10.97
N GLY A 71 -4.64 3.68 -10.59
CA GLY A 71 -5.19 2.38 -11.02
C GLY A 71 -4.66 1.18 -10.23
N GLN A 72 -4.00 1.39 -9.08
CA GLN A 72 -3.54 0.28 -8.25
C GLN A 72 -4.71 -0.32 -7.43
N ASP A 73 -4.76 -1.65 -7.41
CA ASP A 73 -5.72 -2.43 -6.63
C ASP A 73 -5.79 -2.00 -5.15
N ALA A 74 -7.01 -1.80 -4.65
CA ALA A 74 -7.27 -1.33 -3.29
C ALA A 74 -6.77 -2.32 -2.22
N LEU A 75 -6.85 -3.62 -2.49
CA LEU A 75 -6.32 -4.65 -1.57
C LEU A 75 -4.79 -4.58 -1.47
N THR A 76 -4.13 -4.34 -2.60
CA THR A 76 -2.67 -4.14 -2.65
C THR A 76 -2.25 -2.88 -1.90
N VAL A 77 -2.95 -1.76 -2.11
CA VAL A 77 -2.69 -0.51 -1.37
C VAL A 77 -2.92 -0.69 0.14
N ALA A 78 -3.92 -1.48 0.55
CA ALA A 78 -4.18 -1.82 1.95
C ALA A 78 -3.03 -2.57 2.61
N LYS A 79 -2.50 -3.58 1.91
CA LYS A 79 -1.33 -4.34 2.37
C LYS A 79 -0.10 -3.44 2.50
N LEU A 80 0.13 -2.55 1.54
CA LEU A 80 1.25 -1.60 1.58
C LEU A 80 1.18 -0.62 2.75
N MET A 81 -0.01 -0.17 3.11
CA MET A 81 -0.19 0.73 4.27
C MET A 81 -0.09 0.02 5.62
N GLY A 82 0.02 -1.31 5.64
CA GLY A 82 0.17 -2.09 6.86
C GLY A 82 -1.12 -2.19 7.69
N HIS A 83 -2.30 -2.07 7.05
CA HIS A 83 -3.55 -2.37 7.75
C HIS A 83 -3.57 -3.86 8.11
N VAL A 84 -3.66 -4.15 9.42
CA VAL A 84 -3.80 -5.52 9.95
C VAL A 84 -5.16 -6.11 9.58
N ASP A 85 -6.16 -5.25 9.35
CA ASP A 85 -7.51 -5.64 8.97
C ASP A 85 -7.92 -4.95 7.66
N THR A 86 -8.19 -5.75 6.63
CA THR A 86 -8.59 -5.31 5.29
C THR A 86 -10.01 -4.73 5.26
N ARG A 87 -10.85 -4.99 6.29
CA ARG A 87 -12.21 -4.46 6.40
C ARG A 87 -12.28 -2.94 6.48
N MET A 88 -11.31 -2.27 7.12
CA MET A 88 -11.32 -0.81 7.27
C MET A 88 -11.18 -0.10 5.90
N LEU A 89 -10.53 -0.75 4.93
CA LEU A 89 -10.33 -0.21 3.60
C LEU A 89 -11.52 -0.47 2.68
N ALA A 90 -12.14 -1.65 2.76
CA ALA A 90 -13.39 -1.94 2.08
C ALA A 90 -14.43 -0.85 2.40
N THR A 91 -14.70 -0.58 3.68
CA THR A 91 -15.74 0.42 4.04
C THR A 91 -15.39 1.86 3.61
N ARG A 92 -14.10 2.23 3.55
CA ARG A 92 -13.67 3.62 3.27
C ARG A 92 -13.40 3.89 1.78
N TYR A 93 -13.14 2.85 0.99
CA TYR A 93 -12.70 2.96 -0.40
C TYR A 93 -13.48 2.08 -1.40
N VAL A 94 -14.52 1.35 -0.97
CA VAL A 94 -15.44 0.59 -1.86
C VAL A 94 -16.01 1.46 -2.98
N HIS A 95 -16.13 2.78 -2.79
CA HIS A 95 -16.63 3.69 -3.83
C HIS A 95 -15.68 3.86 -5.02
N LEU A 96 -14.40 3.47 -4.87
CA LEU A 96 -13.40 3.53 -5.95
C LEU A 96 -13.29 2.21 -6.73
N ASP A 97 -13.91 1.13 -6.23
CA ASP A 97 -14.00 -0.19 -6.88
C ASP A 97 -14.99 -0.19 -8.06
N ALA A 98 -15.78 0.88 -8.19
CA ALA A 98 -16.70 1.12 -9.31
C ALA A 98 -15.98 1.61 -10.58
N ASN A 99 -14.70 1.25 -10.78
CA ASN A 99 -13.95 1.59 -11.98
C ASN A 99 -13.99 0.38 -12.94
N PRO A 100 -14.89 0.38 -13.96
CA PRO A 100 -15.15 -0.80 -14.78
C PRO A 100 -13.90 -1.31 -15.53
N GLU A 101 -12.97 -0.43 -15.89
CA GLU A 101 -11.70 -0.81 -16.53
C GLU A 101 -10.82 -1.70 -15.63
N PHE A 102 -10.88 -1.51 -14.31
CA PHE A 102 -10.10 -2.31 -13.36
C PHE A 102 -10.64 -3.75 -13.26
N MET A 103 -11.96 -3.90 -13.17
CA MET A 103 -12.62 -5.21 -13.17
C MET A 103 -12.41 -5.96 -14.50
N GLN A 104 -12.41 -5.23 -15.62
CA GLN A 104 -12.13 -5.79 -16.94
C GLN A 104 -10.69 -6.32 -17.03
N ASN A 105 -9.71 -5.55 -16.56
CA ASN A 105 -8.30 -5.96 -16.58
C ASN A 105 -8.01 -7.11 -15.61
N ALA A 106 -8.66 -7.15 -14.44
CA ALA A 106 -8.55 -8.28 -13.51
C ALA A 106 -9.16 -9.58 -14.07
N ALA A 107 -10.32 -9.48 -14.74
CA ALA A 107 -10.92 -10.60 -15.46
C ALA A 107 -10.03 -11.08 -16.62
N ASN A 108 -9.35 -10.18 -17.33
CA ASN A 108 -8.45 -10.54 -18.42
C ASN A 108 -7.11 -11.13 -17.93
N GLN A 109 -6.69 -10.83 -16.70
CA GLN A 109 -5.46 -11.38 -16.09
C GLN A 109 -5.67 -12.74 -15.44
N THR A 110 -6.93 -13.17 -15.25
CA THR A 110 -7.22 -14.53 -14.80
C THR A 110 -7.08 -15.49 -15.99
N SER A 111 -5.84 -15.81 -16.33
CA SER A 111 -5.55 -17.11 -16.94
C SER A 111 -5.99 -18.14 -15.92
N PHE A 112 -7.18 -18.73 -16.11
CA PHE A 112 -7.46 -20.01 -15.49
C PHE A 112 -6.31 -20.95 -15.91
N PRO A 113 -5.69 -21.71 -14.99
CA PRO A 113 -4.91 -22.86 -15.43
C PRO A 113 -5.88 -23.66 -16.29
N ALA A 114 -5.51 -23.91 -17.55
CA ALA A 114 -6.30 -24.77 -18.41
C ALA A 114 -6.53 -26.07 -17.62
N LEU A 115 -7.75 -26.26 -17.12
CA LEU A 115 -8.14 -27.57 -16.63
C LEU A 115 -7.90 -28.50 -17.82
N PRO A 116 -7.26 -29.66 -17.63
CA PRO A 116 -7.16 -30.64 -18.70
C PRO A 116 -8.58 -31.10 -18.98
N VAL A 117 -9.26 -30.43 -19.90
CA VAL A 117 -10.49 -30.91 -20.49
C VAL A 117 -10.03 -31.93 -21.51
N GLU A 118 -9.84 -33.17 -21.05
CA GLU A 118 -9.83 -34.32 -21.95
C GLU A 118 -11.22 -34.37 -22.60
N LEU A 119 -11.32 -33.75 -23.77
CA LEU A 119 -12.45 -33.96 -24.67
C LEU A 119 -12.40 -35.45 -25.07
N PRO A 120 -13.47 -36.23 -24.85
CA PRO A 120 -13.52 -37.59 -25.37
C PRO A 120 -13.34 -37.51 -26.89
N SER A 121 -12.25 -38.08 -27.38
CA SER A 121 -11.94 -38.17 -28.80
C SER A 121 -13.02 -38.99 -29.48
N SER A 122 -13.98 -38.33 -30.12
CA SER A 122 -14.81 -38.94 -31.13
C SER A 122 -13.93 -39.24 -32.34
N SER A 123 -13.36 -40.46 -32.40
CA SER A 123 -12.90 -40.99 -33.68
C SER A 123 -14.10 -41.53 -34.45
N PRO A 124 -14.28 -41.14 -35.72
CA PRO A 124 -15.33 -41.65 -36.57
C PRO A 124 -14.91 -43.01 -37.10
N ASP A 125 -15.55 -44.08 -36.63
CA ASP A 125 -15.40 -45.39 -37.26
C ASP A 125 -16.37 -45.44 -38.46
N GLN A 126 -15.77 -45.40 -39.65
CA GLN A 126 -16.44 -45.56 -40.94
C GLN A 126 -16.61 -47.06 -41.25
N PRO A 127 -17.60 -47.41 -42.10
CA PRO A 127 -18.18 -48.75 -42.16
C PRO A 127 -17.38 -49.73 -43.02
N ALA A 128 -17.61 -51.03 -42.76
CA ALA A 128 -17.43 -52.11 -43.72
C ALA A 128 -18.77 -52.87 -43.86
#